data_AF-A0A174SLV4-F1
#
_entry.id   AF-A0A174SLV4-F1
#
_cell.length_a   1.000
_cell.length_b   1.000
_cell.length_c   1.000
_cell.angle_alpha   90.00
_cell.angle_beta   90.00
_cell.angle_gamma   90.00
#
_symmetry.space_group_name_H-M   'P 1'
#
loop_
_entity.id
_entity.type
_entity.pdbx_description
1 polymer ?
#
loop_
_entity_poly.entity_id
_entity_poly.type
_entity_poly.pdbx_seq_one_letter_code
_entity_poly.pdbx_strand_id
1 'polypeptide(L)'
;MEEPKKLVYDSGAQPEEVFLRVSGYLDRNRLYVGIYQTEYGYPELFSDLTVNLHHAPLNGVNEAYIDHNFSKEHLRFIRKYKLGRVLPETVASGYCTFQKVAFDLKKLAEYDPQGTREFMESHGIQIADAPKQKPKNKSQRER
;
A
#
# COMPACT_ATOMS: atom_id res chain seq x y z
N MET A 1 7.30 -21.75 4.76
CA MET A 1 6.91 -20.44 4.21
C MET A 1 7.18 -20.49 2.72
N GLU A 2 6.22 -20.11 1.89
CA GLU A 2 6.50 -19.90 0.46
C GLU A 2 7.48 -18.74 0.30
N GLU A 3 8.35 -18.82 -0.72
CA GLU A 3 9.22 -17.71 -1.06
C GLU A 3 8.40 -16.48 -1.47
N PRO A 4 8.72 -15.28 -0.95
CA PRO A 4 7.94 -14.10 -1.24
C PRO A 4 8.09 -13.71 -2.71
N LYS A 5 6.97 -13.38 -3.34
CA LYS A 5 6.93 -12.97 -4.75
C LYS A 5 7.69 -11.66 -4.93
N LYS A 6 8.75 -11.72 -5.74
CA LYS A 6 9.65 -10.58 -6.00
C LYS A 6 9.04 -9.56 -6.95
N LEU A 7 9.43 -8.31 -6.74
CA LEU A 7 9.03 -7.10 -7.43
C LEU A 7 10.28 -6.27 -7.71
N VAL A 8 10.20 -5.35 -8.67
CA VAL A 8 11.29 -4.42 -8.99
C VAL A 8 10.85 -3.01 -8.62
N TYR A 9 11.49 -2.45 -7.60
CA TYR A 9 11.29 -1.08 -7.16
C TYR A 9 12.30 -0.17 -7.83
N ASP A 10 11.82 0.90 -8.47
CA ASP A 10 12.67 1.89 -9.13
C ASP A 10 12.74 3.14 -8.26
N SER A 11 13.84 3.24 -7.50
CA SER A 11 14.16 4.38 -6.63
C SER A 11 14.65 5.60 -7.41
N GLY A 12 14.95 5.46 -8.71
CA GLY A 12 15.56 6.48 -9.56
C GLY A 12 17.09 6.45 -9.62
N ALA A 13 17.75 5.63 -8.80
CA ALA A 13 19.20 5.39 -8.87
C ALA A 13 19.49 4.03 -9.55
N GLN A 14 19.06 2.95 -8.92
CA GLN A 14 19.14 1.60 -9.46
C GLN A 14 17.84 0.84 -9.10
N PRO A 15 17.31 0.00 -10.00
CA PRO A 15 16.19 -0.87 -9.67
C PRO A 15 16.59 -1.92 -8.63
N GLU A 16 15.81 -2.02 -7.55
CA GLU A 16 16.03 -2.96 -6.46
C GLU A 16 15.02 -4.11 -6.52
N GLU A 17 15.49 -5.33 -6.26
CA GLU A 17 14.60 -6.48 -6.09
C GLU A 17 14.03 -6.48 -4.67
N VAL A 18 12.71 -6.37 -4.58
CA VAL A 18 11.99 -6.23 -3.31
C VAL A 18 10.82 -7.21 -3.22
N PHE A 19 10.21 -7.31 -2.05
CA PHE A 19 8.93 -7.97 -1.82
C PHE A 19 8.10 -7.17 -0.82
N LEU A 20 6.81 -7.49 -0.72
CA LEU A 20 5.88 -6.79 0.18
C LEU A 20 5.66 -7.56 1.47
N ARG A 21 5.41 -6.82 2.54
CA ARG A 21 4.77 -7.32 3.76
C ARG A 21 3.60 -6.44 4.13
N VAL A 22 2.52 -7.08 4.57
CA VAL A 22 1.28 -6.44 4.99
C VAL A 22 1.07 -6.70 6.46
N SER A 23 0.69 -5.66 7.20
CA SER A 23 0.32 -5.76 8.60
C SER A 23 -0.65 -4.64 8.98
N GLY A 24 -0.95 -4.52 10.27
CA GLY A 24 -1.63 -3.37 10.83
C GLY A 24 -0.67 -2.51 11.67
N TYR A 25 -0.79 -1.19 11.55
CA TYR A 25 -0.14 -0.29 12.50
C TYR A 25 -0.66 -0.52 13.92
N LEU A 26 0.23 -0.43 14.92
CA LEU A 26 -0.16 -0.58 16.32
C LEU A 26 -1.29 0.39 16.72
N ASP A 27 -1.23 1.65 16.27
CA ASP A 27 -2.34 2.58 16.47
C ASP A 27 -3.46 2.33 15.45
N ARG A 28 -4.64 1.98 15.98
CA ARG A 28 -5.90 1.78 15.24
C ARG A 28 -5.89 0.65 14.19
N ASN A 29 -4.87 -0.19 14.18
CA ASN A 29 -4.76 -1.33 13.26
C ASN A 29 -4.88 -0.92 11.78
N ARG A 30 -4.46 0.31 11.41
CA ARG A 30 -4.59 0.79 10.02
C ARG A 30 -3.64 0.03 9.09
N LEU A 31 -3.98 -0.08 7.81
CA LEU A 31 -3.18 -0.83 6.83
C LEU A 31 -1.73 -0.34 6.78
N TYR A 32 -0.81 -1.23 7.11
CA TYR A 32 0.62 -1.09 6.87
C TYR A 32 1.02 -1.93 5.66
N VAL A 33 1.76 -1.32 4.74
CA VAL A 33 2.47 -2.03 3.67
C VAL A 33 3.93 -1.60 3.71
N GLY A 34 4.82 -2.56 3.94
CA GLY A 34 6.27 -2.35 3.89
C GLY A 34 6.87 -2.97 2.64
N ILE A 35 7.93 -2.35 2.13
CA ILE A 35 8.79 -2.85 1.06
C ILE A 35 10.04 -3.42 1.71
N TYR A 36 10.32 -4.69 1.44
CA TYR A 36 11.44 -5.42 2.03
C TYR A 36 12.37 -5.92 0.94
N GLN A 37 13.63 -6.11 1.30
CA GLN A 37 14.65 -6.76 0.50
C GLN A 37 15.22 -7.96 1.25
N THR A 38 16.01 -8.78 0.57
CA THR A 38 16.73 -9.88 1.21
C THR A 38 18.20 -9.48 1.33
N GLU A 39 18.64 -9.17 2.55
CA GLU A 39 20.05 -8.92 2.84
C GLU A 39 20.60 -10.05 3.70
N TYR A 40 21.77 -10.58 3.33
CA TYR A 40 22.42 -11.70 4.03
C TYR A 40 21.51 -12.91 4.31
N GLY A 41 20.50 -13.15 3.45
CA GLY A 41 19.53 -14.23 3.60
C GLY A 41 18.33 -13.91 4.49
N TYR A 42 18.23 -12.70 5.05
CA TYR A 42 17.15 -12.28 5.94
C TYR A 42 16.31 -11.15 5.32
N PRO A 43 14.99 -11.13 5.60
CA PRO A 43 14.13 -9.99 5.30
C PRO A 43 14.58 -8.72 6.04
N GLU A 44 14.96 -7.69 5.29
CA GLU A 44 15.28 -6.36 5.82
C GLU A 44 14.33 -5.31 5.24
N LEU A 45 13.92 -4.35 6.08
CA LEU A 45 13.03 -3.27 5.65
C LEU A 45 13.80 -2.33 4.72
N PHE A 46 13.28 -2.16 3.50
CA PHE A 46 13.85 -1.22 2.52
C PHE A 46 13.16 0.15 2.61
N SER A 47 11.84 0.17 2.67
CA SER A 47 11.05 1.40 2.77
C SER A 47 9.64 1.11 3.26
N ASP A 48 9.09 1.99 4.08
CA ASP A 48 7.65 2.02 4.33
C ASP A 48 6.94 2.53 3.07
N LEU A 49 5.93 1.80 2.59
CA LEU A 49 5.09 2.28 1.46
C LEU A 49 3.94 3.15 1.97
N THR A 50 3.44 2.85 3.17
CA THR A 50 2.37 3.59 3.83
C THR A 50 2.89 4.36 5.02
N VAL A 51 2.12 5.34 5.48
CA VAL A 51 2.35 6.06 6.75
C VAL A 51 1.06 6.18 7.54
N ASN A 52 1.15 6.07 8.87
CA ASN A 52 0.00 6.22 9.75
C ASN A 52 -0.20 7.67 10.21
N LEU A 53 -1.18 8.37 9.65
CA LEU A 53 -1.52 9.74 10.03
C LEU A 53 -2.75 9.77 10.94
N HIS A 54 -2.55 9.76 12.26
CA HIS A 54 -3.63 9.56 13.25
C HIS A 54 -4.79 10.56 13.09
N HIS A 55 -4.48 11.83 12.76
CA HIS A 55 -5.47 12.90 12.57
C HIS A 55 -6.22 12.83 11.24
N ALA A 56 -5.70 12.10 10.25
CA ALA A 56 -6.24 12.08 8.91
C ALA A 56 -7.30 10.98 8.76
N PRO A 57 -8.47 11.29 8.15
CA PRO A 57 -9.55 10.32 8.00
C PRO A 57 -9.27 9.33 6.86
N LEU A 58 -9.69 8.09 7.10
CA LEU A 58 -9.75 7.00 6.12
C LEU A 58 -11.20 6.52 6.06
N ASN A 59 -11.74 6.34 4.86
CA ASN A 59 -13.13 5.94 4.63
C ASN A 59 -13.27 4.41 4.54
N GLY A 60 -12.18 3.71 4.27
CA GLY A 60 -12.13 2.25 4.16
C GLY A 60 -10.93 1.67 4.88
N VAL A 61 -11.07 0.44 5.35
CA VAL A 61 -10.02 -0.38 5.97
C VAL A 61 -8.80 -0.62 5.07
N ASN A 62 -8.99 -0.57 3.75
CA ASN A 62 -7.96 -0.73 2.74
C ASN A 62 -7.37 0.61 2.27
N GLU A 63 -7.79 1.73 2.85
CA GLU A 63 -7.24 3.04 2.53
C GLU A 63 -6.03 3.32 3.42
N ALA A 64 -4.98 3.88 2.85
CA ALA A 64 -3.82 4.37 3.58
C ALA A 64 -3.24 5.60 2.89
N TYR A 65 -2.46 6.37 3.64
CA TYR A 65 -1.64 7.44 3.08
C TYR A 65 -0.27 6.88 2.71
N ILE A 66 0.27 7.34 1.58
CA ILE A 66 1.59 6.93 1.10
C ILE A 66 2.66 7.72 1.84
N ASP A 67 3.76 7.05 2.21
CA ASP A 67 4.87 7.71 2.87
C ASP A 67 5.38 8.90 2.04
N HIS A 68 5.82 9.95 2.73
CA HIS A 68 6.25 11.16 2.06
C HIS A 68 7.60 10.98 1.37
N ASN A 69 8.51 10.22 2.00
CA ASN A 69 9.82 9.94 1.42
C ASN A 69 9.61 9.07 0.19
N PHE A 70 10.20 9.45 -0.93
CA PHE A 70 10.03 8.73 -2.19
C PHE A 70 8.56 8.60 -2.65
N SER A 71 7.69 9.53 -2.23
CA SER A 71 6.26 9.48 -2.55
C SER A 71 5.97 9.35 -4.05
N LYS A 72 6.79 9.97 -4.92
CA LYS A 72 6.65 9.85 -6.38
C LYS A 72 6.96 8.42 -6.84
N GLU A 73 8.03 7.83 -6.33
CA GLU A 73 8.51 6.48 -6.62
C GLU A 73 7.49 5.44 -6.10
N HIS A 74 7.00 5.60 -4.88
CA HIS A 74 5.92 4.78 -4.30
C HIS A 74 4.65 4.81 -5.14
N LEU A 75 4.21 5.99 -5.57
CA LEU A 75 3.03 6.12 -6.41
C LEU A 75 3.24 5.51 -7.80
N ARG A 76 4.45 5.58 -8.38
CA ARG A 76 4.79 4.86 -9.63
C ARG A 76 4.74 3.35 -9.40
N PHE A 77 5.31 2.86 -8.30
CA PHE A 77 5.34 1.45 -7.93
C PHE A 77 3.93 0.87 -7.75
N ILE A 78 3.06 1.55 -7.01
CA ILE A 78 1.65 1.17 -6.81
C ILE A 78 0.91 1.05 -8.15
N ARG A 79 1.13 2.01 -9.07
CA ARG A 79 0.51 1.99 -10.40
C ARG A 79 1.05 0.86 -11.28
N LYS A 80 2.38 0.65 -11.29
CA LYS A 80 3.06 -0.39 -12.07
C LYS A 80 2.52 -1.78 -11.73
N TYR A 81 2.39 -2.08 -10.43
CA TYR A 81 1.95 -3.39 -9.95
C TYR A 81 0.45 -3.48 -9.64
N LYS A 82 -0.30 -2.41 -9.92
CA LYS A 82 -1.76 -2.33 -9.71
C LYS A 82 -2.15 -2.67 -8.26
N LEU A 83 -1.34 -2.25 -7.29
CA LEU A 83 -1.54 -2.56 -5.87
C LEU A 83 -2.74 -1.84 -5.25
N GLY A 84 -3.23 -0.79 -5.91
CA GLY A 84 -4.31 0.03 -5.41
C GLY A 84 -4.69 1.14 -6.38
N ARG A 85 -5.77 1.84 -6.02
CA ARG A 85 -6.24 3.03 -6.73
C ARG A 85 -5.80 4.28 -5.97
N VAL A 86 -5.00 5.12 -6.62
CA VAL A 86 -4.68 6.47 -6.12
C VAL A 86 -5.96 7.31 -6.14
N LEU A 87 -6.31 7.85 -4.99
CA LEU A 87 -7.51 8.66 -4.78
C LEU A 87 -7.21 10.15 -5.02
N PRO A 88 -8.20 11.02 -5.29
CA PRO A 88 -7.93 12.47 -5.42
C PRO A 88 -7.58 13.15 -4.09
N GLU A 89 -7.91 12.54 -2.96
CA GLU A 89 -7.71 13.12 -1.63
C GLU A 89 -6.24 13.14 -1.23
N THR A 90 -5.81 14.30 -0.73
CA THR A 90 -4.53 14.48 -0.05
C THR A 90 -4.76 15.09 1.33
N VAL A 91 -3.78 14.95 2.21
CA VAL A 91 -3.77 15.62 3.51
C VAL A 91 -2.41 16.27 3.75
N ALA A 92 -2.42 17.46 4.34
CA ALA A 92 -1.19 18.12 4.79
C ALA A 92 -0.92 17.78 6.26
N SER A 93 0.33 17.48 6.58
CA SER A 93 0.81 17.30 7.96
C SER A 93 2.23 17.84 8.07
N GLY A 94 2.42 18.89 8.87
CA GLY A 94 3.65 19.68 8.86
C GLY A 94 3.90 20.31 7.47
N TYR A 95 5.10 20.15 6.94
CA TYR A 95 5.49 20.63 5.60
C TYR A 95 5.21 19.60 4.48
N CYS A 96 4.64 18.45 4.82
CA CYS A 96 4.46 17.34 3.89
C CYS A 96 3.01 17.23 3.43
N THR A 97 2.81 16.89 2.16
CA THR A 97 1.51 16.51 1.61
C THR A 97 1.52 15.01 1.31
N PHE A 98 0.48 14.32 1.76
CA PHE A 98 0.37 12.87 1.68
C PHE A 98 -0.79 12.47 0.78
N GLN A 99 -0.51 11.58 -0.17
CA GLN A 99 -1.48 11.07 -1.13
C GLN A 99 -2.22 9.85 -0.55
N LYS A 100 -3.55 9.85 -0.60
CA LYS A 100 -4.35 8.69 -0.20
C LYS A 100 -4.44 7.65 -1.33
N VAL A 101 -4.37 6.37 -0.97
CA VAL A 101 -4.55 5.22 -1.87
C VAL A 101 -5.51 4.23 -1.24
N ALA A 102 -6.46 3.71 -2.04
CA ALA A 102 -7.27 2.56 -1.68
C ALA A 102 -6.63 1.29 -2.27
N PHE A 103 -6.02 0.46 -1.43
CA PHE A 103 -5.31 -0.76 -1.84
C PHE A 103 -6.27 -1.88 -2.26
N ASP A 104 -5.84 -2.70 -3.20
CA ASP A 104 -6.50 -3.96 -3.53
C ASP A 104 -6.00 -5.05 -2.59
N LEU A 105 -6.80 -5.41 -1.59
CA LEU A 105 -6.41 -6.45 -0.64
C LEU A 105 -6.25 -7.82 -1.33
N LYS A 106 -6.98 -8.11 -2.42
CA LYS A 106 -6.78 -9.36 -3.17
C LYS A 106 -5.42 -9.34 -3.87
N LYS A 107 -5.05 -8.19 -4.42
CA LYS A 107 -3.73 -8.04 -5.05
C LYS A 107 -2.60 -8.13 -4.04
N LEU A 108 -2.76 -7.52 -2.86
CA LEU A 108 -1.80 -7.63 -1.78
C LEU A 108 -1.64 -9.09 -1.30
N ALA A 109 -2.73 -9.84 -1.24
CA ALA A 109 -2.70 -11.27 -0.89
C ALA A 109 -1.95 -12.14 -1.92
N GLU A 110 -1.74 -11.68 -3.17
CA GLU A 110 -0.86 -12.38 -4.11
C GLU A 110 0.63 -12.20 -3.78
N TYR A 111 1.00 -11.17 -3.02
CA TYR A 111 2.38 -10.83 -2.69
C TYR A 111 2.74 -11.18 -1.24
N ASP A 112 1.80 -11.00 -0.32
CA ASP A 112 1.92 -11.42 1.07
C ASP A 112 0.61 -12.06 1.57
N PRO A 113 0.36 -13.35 1.23
CA PRO A 113 -0.88 -14.04 1.54
C PRO A 113 -1.18 -14.07 3.05
N GLN A 114 -0.14 -14.35 3.85
CA GLN A 114 -0.28 -14.49 5.30
C GLN A 114 -0.60 -13.14 5.95
N GLY A 115 0.25 -12.12 5.73
CA GLY A 115 0.06 -10.81 6.35
C GLY A 115 -1.25 -10.14 5.93
N THR A 116 -1.65 -10.31 4.66
CA THR A 116 -2.93 -9.79 4.18
C THR A 116 -4.10 -10.51 4.82
N ARG A 117 -4.06 -11.84 4.96
CA ARG A 117 -5.12 -12.61 5.63
C ARG A 117 -5.28 -12.19 7.09
N GLU A 118 -4.17 -12.13 7.84
CA GLU A 118 -4.19 -11.73 9.26
C GLU A 118 -4.74 -10.30 9.43
N PHE A 119 -4.33 -9.38 8.56
CA PHE A 119 -4.89 -8.03 8.54
C PHE A 119 -6.40 -8.03 8.28
N MET A 120 -6.87 -8.79 7.30
CA MET A 120 -8.29 -8.88 6.96
C MET A 120 -9.13 -9.51 8.07
N GLU A 121 -8.63 -10.59 8.69
CA GLU A 121 -9.27 -11.26 9.81
C GLU A 121 -9.41 -10.32 11.02
N SER A 122 -8.37 -9.53 11.32
CA SER A 122 -8.40 -8.54 12.40
C SER A 122 -9.43 -7.41 12.19
N HIS A 123 -9.92 -7.25 10.96
CA HIS A 123 -10.97 -6.30 10.60
C HIS A 123 -12.33 -6.96 10.31
N GLY A 124 -12.45 -8.29 10.50
CA GLY A 124 -13.68 -9.04 10.22
C GLY A 124 -14.04 -9.12 8.74
N ILE A 125 -13.06 -9.05 7.83
CA ILE A 125 -13.27 -9.03 6.38
C ILE A 125 -12.84 -10.37 5.79
N GLN A 126 -13.71 -11.01 5.00
CA GLN A 126 -13.29 -12.16 4.19
C GLN A 126 -12.74 -11.70 2.84
N ILE A 127 -11.81 -12.45 2.23
CA ILE A 127 -11.27 -12.13 0.89
C ILE A 127 -12.37 -11.94 -0.15
N ALA A 128 -13.47 -12.71 -0.07
CA ALA A 128 -14.61 -12.56 -0.95
C ALA A 128 -15.26 -11.16 -0.84
N ASP A 129 -15.27 -10.60 0.37
CA ASP A 129 -15.88 -9.33 0.75
C ASP A 129 -14.92 -8.14 0.71
N ALA A 130 -13.66 -8.36 0.32
CA ALA A 130 -12.66 -7.31 0.19
C ALA A 130 -13.23 -6.13 -0.63
N PRO A 131 -13.02 -4.86 -0.19
CA PRO A 131 -13.57 -3.70 -0.86
C PRO A 131 -13.26 -3.72 -2.37
N LYS A 132 -14.29 -3.88 -3.19
CA LYS A 132 -14.13 -3.90 -4.65
C LYS A 132 -13.67 -2.51 -5.09
N GLN A 133 -12.60 -2.45 -5.89
CA GLN A 133 -12.25 -1.22 -6.58
C GLN A 133 -13.38 -0.84 -7.52
N LYS A 134 -14.13 0.23 -7.22
CA LYS A 134 -15.12 0.76 -8.15
C LYS A 134 -14.38 1.29 -9.40
N PRO A 135 -14.74 0.86 -10.62
CA PRO A 135 -14.20 1.44 -11.84
C PRO A 135 -14.56 2.93 -11.91
N LYS A 136 -13.68 3.74 -12.51
CA LYS A 136 -13.96 5.15 -12.76
C LYS A 136 -15.15 5.24 -13.73
N ASN A 137 -16.26 5.83 -13.30
CA ASN A 137 -17.12 6.54 -14.25
C ASN A 137 -16.29 7.73 -14.76
N LYS A 138 -15.88 7.69 -16.02
CA LYS A 138 -15.39 8.87 -16.74
C LYS A 138 -16.57 9.83 -16.83
N SER A 139 -16.70 10.76 -15.90
CA SER A 139 -17.48 11.97 -16.19
C SER A 139 -16.71 12.71 -17.28
N GLN A 140 -17.29 12.76 -18.48
CA GLN A 140 -16.95 13.75 -19.49
C GLN A 140 -16.86 15.11 -18.79
N ARG A 141 -15.68 15.74 -18.82
CA ARG A 141 -15.61 17.19 -18.76
C ARG A 141 -15.46 17.65 -20.20
N GLU A 142 -16.62 17.96 -20.79
CA GLU A 142 -16.69 18.92 -21.88
C GLU A 142 -16.18 20.28 -21.39
N ARG A 143 -15.58 21.00 -22.34
CA ARG A 143 -15.17 22.42 -22.39
C ARG A 143 -13.69 22.69 -22.15
#